data_AF-A0A9Q6EV30-F1
#
_entry.id   AF-A0A9Q6EV30-F1
#
_cell.length_a   1.000
_cell.length_b   1.000
_cell.length_c   1.000
_cell.angle_alpha   90.00
_cell.angle_beta   90.00
_cell.angle_gamma   90.00
#
_symmetry.space_group_name_H-M   'P 1'
#
loop_
_entity.id
_entity.type
_entity.pdbx_description
1 polymer ?
#
loop_
_entity_poly.entity_id
_entity_poly.type
_entity_poly.pdbx_seq_one_letter_code
_entity_poly.pdbx_strand_id
1 'polypeptide(L)'
;MSDIDLVKRLAEESQNLIAAQKNYDSAKSAVLSWLERDMERSEGSGAQEARRERHYENLCQEESGALCALNNQKETVRKVAEQLFHK
;
A
#
# COMPACT_ATOMS: atom_id res chain seq x y z
N MET A 1 -0.29 -2.74 30.76
CA MET A 1 -0.01 -3.78 29.74
C MET A 1 1.35 -4.38 30.09
N SER A 2 1.46 -5.70 30.22
CA SER A 2 2.74 -6.33 30.56
C SER A 2 3.70 -6.32 29.37
N ASP A 3 4.99 -6.58 29.60
CA ASP A 3 5.96 -6.75 28.51
C ASP A 3 5.57 -7.92 27.59
N ILE A 4 5.02 -8.99 28.15
CA ILE A 4 4.54 -10.15 27.39
C ILE A 4 3.39 -9.74 26.45
N ASP A 5 2.48 -8.88 26.91
CA ASP A 5 1.38 -8.37 26.08
C ASP A 5 1.88 -7.46 24.96
N LEU A 6 2.88 -6.62 25.25
CA LEU A 6 3.53 -5.76 24.25
C LEU A 6 4.26 -6.58 23.18
N VAL A 7 4.96 -7.65 23.56
CA VAL A 7 5.63 -8.56 22.61
C VAL A 7 4.62 -9.27 21.70
N LYS A 8 3.51 -9.77 22.26
CA LYS A 8 2.44 -10.40 21.46
C LYS A 8 1.86 -9.42 20.45
N ARG A 9 1.54 -8.21 20.91
CA ARG A 9 1.04 -7.14 20.03
C ARG A 9 2.05 -6.78 18.94
N LEU A 10 3.33 -6.66 19.28
CA LEU A 10 4.37 -6.35 18.29
C LEU A 10 4.44 -7.43 17.20
N ALA A 11 4.30 -8.71 17.57
CA ALA A 11 4.28 -9.81 16.62
C ALA A 11 3.05 -9.72 15.68
N GLU A 12 1.86 -9.48 16.22
CA GLU A 12 0.63 -9.28 15.45
C GLU A 12 0.74 -8.10 14.48
N GLU A 13 1.19 -6.94 14.97
CA GLU A 13 1.32 -5.73 14.15
C GLU A 13 2.42 -5.87 13.08
N SER A 14 3.44 -6.69 13.33
CA SER A 14 4.46 -7.02 12.33
C SER A 14 3.90 -7.89 11.20
N GLN A 15 3.00 -8.83 11.50
CA GLN A 15 2.30 -9.61 10.46
C GLN A 15 1.39 -8.71 9.62
N ASN A 16 0.66 -7.81 10.27
CA ASN A 16 -0.16 -6.80 9.58
C ASN A 16 0.70 -5.90 8.68
N LEU A 17 1.91 -5.53 9.12
CA LEU A 17 2.85 -4.76 8.31
C LEU A 17 3.28 -5.51 7.05
N ILE A 18 3.57 -6.79 7.15
CA ILE A 18 3.92 -7.63 6.00
C ILE A 18 2.74 -7.70 5.02
N ALA A 19 1.52 -7.86 5.52
CA ALA A 19 0.31 -7.86 4.67
C ALA A 19 0.11 -6.51 3.97
N ALA A 20 0.25 -5.39 4.69
CA ALA A 20 0.15 -4.06 4.12
C ALA A 20 1.22 -3.80 3.04
N GLN A 21 2.46 -4.29 3.26
CA GLN A 21 3.54 -4.19 2.27
C GLN A 21 3.18 -4.96 0.99
N LYS A 22 2.71 -6.20 1.10
CA LYS A 22 2.28 -7.00 -0.05
C LYS A 22 1.15 -6.33 -0.85
N ASN A 23 0.19 -5.72 -0.15
CA ASN A 23 -0.91 -5.00 -0.79
C ASN A 23 -0.41 -3.78 -1.56
N TYR A 24 0.47 -2.98 -0.97
CA TYR A 24 1.10 -1.85 -1.65
C TYR A 24 1.93 -2.29 -2.86
N ASP A 25 2.75 -3.33 -2.72
CA ASP A 25 3.57 -3.85 -3.83
C ASP A 25 2.70 -4.33 -4.99
N SER A 26 1.57 -4.98 -4.70
CA SER A 26 0.60 -5.39 -5.71
C SER A 26 -0.07 -4.20 -6.41
N ALA A 27 -0.51 -3.18 -5.66
CA ALA A 27 -1.15 -1.99 -6.23
C ALA A 27 -0.16 -1.19 -7.09
N LYS A 28 1.07 -1.02 -6.62
CA LYS A 28 2.15 -0.39 -7.38
C LYS A 28 2.49 -1.16 -8.65
N SER A 29 2.55 -2.49 -8.58
CA SER A 29 2.77 -3.34 -9.75
C SER A 29 1.65 -3.19 -10.79
N ALA A 30 0.39 -3.05 -10.35
CA ALA A 30 -0.73 -2.81 -11.25
C ALA A 30 -0.62 -1.47 -11.99
N VAL A 31 -0.23 -0.39 -11.30
CA VAL A 31 0.04 0.92 -11.92
C VAL A 31 1.16 0.83 -12.95
N LEU A 32 2.29 0.20 -12.59
CA LEU A 32 3.44 0.06 -13.49
C LEU A 32 3.11 -0.78 -14.73
N SER A 33 2.44 -1.93 -14.52
CA SER A 33 2.01 -2.80 -15.61
C SER A 33 1.03 -2.11 -16.55
N TRP A 34 0.18 -1.22 -16.01
CA TRP A 34 -0.73 -0.43 -16.82
C TRP A 34 0.04 0.59 -17.67
N LEU A 35 0.97 1.33 -17.07
CA LEU A 35 1.81 2.32 -17.78
C LEU A 35 2.63 1.67 -18.91
N GLU A 36 3.25 0.52 -18.64
CA GLU A 36 4.01 -0.24 -19.64
C GLU A 36 3.15 -0.59 -20.86
N ARG A 37 1.93 -1.11 -20.62
CA ARG A 37 0.99 -1.44 -21.70
C ARG A 37 0.48 -0.20 -22.44
N ASP A 38 0.34 0.91 -21.74
CA ASP A 38 -0.17 2.15 -22.33
C ASP A 38 0.84 2.77 -23.29
N MET A 39 2.14 2.71 -22.95
CA MET A 39 3.23 3.19 -23.80
C MET A 39 3.30 2.50 -25.17
N GLU A 40 2.92 1.23 -25.23
CA GLU A 40 2.93 0.43 -26.47
C GLU A 40 1.66 0.63 -27.32
N ARG A 41 0.66 1.37 -26.79
CA ARG A 41 -0.68 1.40 -27.36
C ARG A 41 -0.92 2.63 -28.21
N SER A 42 -1.48 2.43 -29.40
CA SER A 42 -1.95 3.53 -30.24
C SER A 42 -3.06 4.35 -29.57
N GLU A 43 -3.19 5.60 -30.01
CA GLU A 43 -4.32 6.47 -29.67
C GLU A 43 -5.65 5.87 -30.14
N GLY A 44 -6.67 6.03 -29.31
CA GLY A 44 -8.05 5.65 -29.58
C GLY A 44 -8.95 6.86 -29.79
N SER A 45 -10.25 6.63 -29.85
CA SER A 45 -11.22 7.73 -29.87
C SER A 45 -11.23 8.49 -28.54
N GLY A 46 -11.69 9.74 -28.53
CA GLY A 46 -11.75 10.53 -27.29
C GLY A 46 -12.54 9.85 -26.15
N ALA A 47 -13.58 9.08 -26.48
CA ALA A 47 -14.32 8.30 -25.49
C ALA A 47 -13.52 7.09 -24.94
N GLN A 48 -12.61 6.52 -25.74
CA GLN A 48 -11.68 5.48 -25.28
C GLN A 48 -10.60 6.07 -24.38
N GLU A 49 -10.04 7.22 -24.75
CA GLU A 49 -9.04 7.92 -23.92
C GLU A 49 -9.60 8.35 -22.57
N ALA A 50 -10.81 8.91 -22.51
CA ALA A 50 -11.42 9.30 -21.24
C ALA A 50 -11.66 8.10 -20.29
N ARG A 51 -12.01 6.92 -20.83
CA ARG A 51 -12.11 5.70 -20.02
C ARG A 51 -10.75 5.19 -19.56
N ARG A 52 -9.74 5.37 -20.41
CA ARG A 52 -8.36 4.99 -20.15
C ARG A 52 -7.79 5.82 -18.99
N GLU A 53 -7.92 7.14 -19.07
CA GLU A 53 -7.51 8.08 -18.02
C GLU A 53 -8.20 7.77 -16.70
N ARG A 54 -9.53 7.60 -16.69
CA ARG A 54 -10.26 7.22 -15.47
C ARG A 54 -9.77 5.91 -14.86
N HIS A 55 -9.44 4.93 -15.70
CA HIS A 55 -8.92 3.65 -15.19
C HIS A 55 -7.57 3.85 -14.51
N TYR A 56 -6.68 4.66 -15.10
CA TYR A 56 -5.41 5.01 -14.50
C TYR A 56 -5.56 5.75 -13.17
N GLU A 57 -6.46 6.75 -13.12
CA GLU A 57 -6.76 7.50 -11.89
C GLU A 57 -7.20 6.57 -10.76
N ASN A 58 -8.04 5.57 -11.06
CA ASN A 58 -8.46 4.57 -10.08
C ASN A 58 -7.27 3.73 -9.57
N LEU A 59 -6.38 3.28 -10.45
CA LEU A 59 -5.18 2.53 -10.06
C LEU A 59 -4.26 3.39 -9.17
N CYS A 60 -4.07 4.66 -9.49
CA CYS A 60 -3.32 5.60 -8.66
C CYS A 60 -3.97 5.84 -7.30
N GLN A 61 -5.30 5.93 -7.24
CA GLN A 61 -6.02 6.02 -5.96
C GLN A 61 -5.83 4.77 -5.10
N GLU A 62 -5.91 3.58 -5.69
CA GLU A 62 -5.68 2.31 -4.99
C GLU A 62 -4.25 2.22 -4.45
N GLU A 63 -3.24 2.58 -5.27
CA GLU A 63 -1.83 2.60 -4.87
C GLU A 63 -1.56 3.59 -3.74
N SER A 64 -2.08 4.80 -3.85
CA SER A 64 -1.98 5.83 -2.80
C SER A 64 -2.66 5.41 -1.50
N GLY A 65 -3.85 4.79 -1.60
CA GLY A 65 -4.57 4.23 -0.46
C GLY A 65 -3.78 3.12 0.24
N ALA A 66 -3.19 2.20 -0.53
CA ALA A 66 -2.35 1.12 0.00
C ALA A 66 -1.06 1.65 0.65
N LEU A 67 -0.43 2.68 0.06
CA LEU A 67 0.74 3.35 0.63
C LEU A 67 0.40 4.03 1.97
N CYS A 68 -0.75 4.70 2.05
CA CYS A 68 -1.23 5.31 3.28
C CYS A 68 -1.43 4.25 4.38
N ALA A 69 -2.08 3.13 4.05
CA ALA A 69 -2.28 2.02 4.99
C ALA A 69 -0.94 1.42 5.47
N LEU A 70 0.01 1.22 4.55
CA LEU A 70 1.35 0.74 4.88
C LEU A 70 2.08 1.69 5.84
N ASN A 71 2.04 3.00 5.58
CA ASN A 71 2.70 3.99 6.44
C ASN A 71 2.06 4.07 7.82
N ASN A 72 0.72 4.01 7.91
CA ASN A 72 0.02 3.94 9.18
C ASN A 72 0.43 2.68 9.97
N GLN A 73 0.57 1.54 9.30
CA GLN A 73 0.98 0.30 9.96
C GLN A 73 2.44 0.36 10.44
N LYS A 74 3.35 0.97 9.68
CA LYS A 74 4.74 1.22 10.11
C LYS A 74 4.76 2.06 11.40
N GLU A 75 3.94 3.09 11.46
CA GLU A 75 3.82 3.96 12.63
C GLU A 75 3.26 3.22 13.85
N THR A 76 2.26 2.35 13.66
CA THR A 76 1.74 1.48 14.71
C THR A 76 2.82 0.57 15.28
N VAL A 77 3.56 -0.13 14.42
CA VAL A 77 4.68 -1.01 14.84
C VAL A 77 5.73 -0.22 15.61
N ARG A 78 6.11 0.97 15.12
CA ARG A 78 7.06 1.86 15.79
C ARG A 78 6.62 2.22 17.21
N LYS A 79 5.37 2.67 17.38
CA LYS A 79 4.83 3.03 18.70
C LYS A 79 4.80 1.85 19.67
N VAL A 80 4.49 0.65 19.20
CA VAL A 80 4.49 -0.57 20.05
C VAL A 80 5.93 -0.93 20.45
N ALA A 81 6.89 -0.82 19.53
CA ALA A 81 8.30 -1.05 19.82
C ALA A 81 8.87 -0.03 20.82
N GLU A 82 8.55 1.26 20.65
CA GLU A 82 8.95 2.32 21.59
C GLU A 82 8.43 2.03 23.01
N GLN A 83 7.19 1.56 23.16
CA GLN A 83 6.64 1.16 24.46
C GLN A 83 7.34 -0.04 25.11
N LEU A 84 7.96 -0.91 24.32
CA LEU A 84 8.66 -2.10 24.81
C LEU A 84 10.11 -1.76 25.20
N PHE A 85 10.79 -0.94 24.39
CA PHE A 85 12.23 -0.73 24.50
C PHE A 85 12.64 0.61 25.14
N HIS A 86 11.73 1.57 25.29
CA HIS A 86 12.04 2.90 25.81
C HIS A 86 11.17 3.24 27.04
N LYS A 87 10.90 2.22 27.87
CA LYS A 87 10.28 2.40 29.18
C LYS A 87 11.13 3.24 30.12
#